data_AF-A0ABD1QVR4-F1
#
_entry.id   AF-A0ABD1QVR4-F1
#
_cell.length_a   1.000
_cell.length_b   1.000
_cell.length_c   1.000
_cell.angle_alpha   90.00
_cell.angle_beta   90.00
_cell.angle_gamma   90.00
#
_symmetry.space_group_name_H-M   'P 1'
#
loop_
_entity.id
_entity.type
_entity.pdbx_description
1 polymer ?
#
loop_
_entity_poly.entity_id
_entity_poly.type
_entity_poly.pdbx_seq_one_letter_code
_entity_poly.pdbx_strand_id
1 'polypeptide(L)'
;MQVYTIRQSHSHQVSHELFSLASGCYQQVMCYVACVVKGVCFLTYDRDIRRKTQNSGVSVLGNGGEIYYKKLKEILKLQYRLELSVWMFQYKWFRYDGRRMVTDNNITSIDISTMAFKDD
;
A
#
# COMPACT_ATOMS: atom_id res chain seq x y z
N MET A 1 17.47 -11.03 -20.42
CA MET A 1 17.02 -9.90 -19.59
C MET A 1 18.24 -9.04 -19.24
N GLN A 2 18.33 -7.79 -19.69
CA GLN A 2 19.57 -6.97 -19.70
C GLN A 2 20.29 -6.87 -18.35
N VAL A 3 19.56 -6.83 -17.24
CA VAL A 3 20.11 -6.76 -15.87
C VAL A 3 21.00 -7.97 -15.51
N TYR A 4 20.69 -9.16 -16.03
CA TYR A 4 21.52 -10.36 -15.80
C TYR A 4 22.86 -10.30 -16.53
N THR A 5 22.88 -9.71 -17.72
CA THR A 5 24.10 -9.53 -18.52
C THR A 5 25.02 -8.50 -17.86
N ILE A 6 24.45 -7.35 -17.45
CA ILE A 6 25.20 -6.27 -16.79
C ILE A 6 25.77 -6.74 -15.45
N ARG A 7 25.03 -7.54 -14.67
CA ARG A 7 25.54 -8.06 -13.40
C ARG A 7 26.73 -9.02 -13.59
N GLN A 8 26.78 -9.76 -14.69
CA GLN A 8 27.89 -10.66 -15.01
C GLN A 8 29.12 -9.90 -15.54
N SER A 9 28.94 -8.86 -16.35
CA SER A 9 30.05 -8.09 -16.94
C SER A 9 30.55 -6.94 -16.07
N HIS A 10 29.66 -6.30 -15.29
CA HIS A 10 29.91 -5.12 -14.47
C HIS A 10 29.17 -5.22 -13.13
N SER A 11 29.57 -6.19 -12.29
CA SER A 11 28.90 -6.53 -11.03
C SER A 11 28.70 -5.33 -10.08
N HIS A 12 29.60 -4.35 -10.09
CA HIS A 12 29.53 -3.15 -9.25
C HIS A 12 28.41 -2.17 -9.64
N GLN A 13 27.88 -2.25 -10.86
CA GLN A 13 26.84 -1.33 -11.35
C GLN A 13 25.42 -1.77 -10.95
N VAL A 14 25.24 -3.01 -10.50
CA VAL A 14 23.93 -3.59 -10.18
C VAL A 14 23.90 -4.06 -8.74
N SER A 15 23.20 -3.31 -7.88
CA SER A 15 23.02 -3.70 -6.48
C SER A 15 22.25 -5.03 -6.35
N HIS A 16 22.35 -5.67 -5.19
CA HIS A 16 21.61 -6.90 -4.90
C HIS A 16 20.09 -6.66 -4.93
N GLU A 17 19.63 -5.51 -4.45
CA GLU A 17 18.23 -5.10 -4.46
C GLU A 17 17.71 -4.89 -5.88
N LEU A 18 18.45 -4.14 -6.71
CA LEU A 18 18.06 -3.87 -8.09
C LEU A 18 17.97 -5.17 -8.91
N PHE A 19 18.96 -6.06 -8.75
CA PHE A 19 18.93 -7.36 -9.39
C PHE A 19 17.76 -8.22 -8.91
N SER A 20 17.47 -8.21 -7.61
CA SER A 20 16.37 -8.97 -7.03
C SER A 20 15.02 -8.51 -7.56
N LEU A 21 14.77 -7.18 -7.58
CA LEU A 21 13.55 -6.60 -8.13
C LEU A 21 13.37 -6.90 -9.62
N ALA A 22 14.44 -6.70 -10.42
CA ALA A 22 14.41 -6.96 -11.85
C ALA A 22 14.19 -8.44 -12.20
N SER A 23 14.57 -9.35 -11.30
CA SER A 23 14.36 -10.78 -11.48
C SER A 23 12.92 -11.24 -11.30
N GLY A 24 12.03 -10.36 -10.83
CA GLY A 24 10.65 -10.67 -10.50
C GLY A 24 10.50 -11.29 -9.11
N CYS A 25 9.28 -11.18 -8.57
CA CYS A 25 8.90 -11.84 -7.33
C CYS A 25 8.65 -13.34 -7.55
N TYR A 26 8.68 -14.11 -6.47
CA TYR A 26 8.19 -15.48 -6.50
C TYR A 26 6.70 -15.51 -6.83
N GLN A 27 6.24 -16.57 -7.50
CA GLN A 27 4.81 -16.73 -7.87
C GLN A 27 3.86 -16.81 -6.67
N GLN A 28 4.39 -17.07 -5.46
CA GLN A 28 3.60 -17.12 -4.24
C GLN A 28 3.51 -15.73 -3.61
N VAL A 29 2.28 -15.25 -3.46
CA VAL A 29 1.95 -14.01 -2.75
C VAL A 29 1.33 -14.38 -1.40
N MET A 30 1.84 -13.76 -0.33
CA MET A 30 1.30 -13.96 1.01
C MET A 30 0.33 -12.83 1.36
N CYS A 31 -0.89 -13.18 1.74
CA CYS A 31 -1.93 -12.23 2.15
C CYS A 31 -2.04 -12.14 3.67
N TYR A 32 -2.20 -10.94 4.21
CA TYR A 32 -2.28 -10.68 5.64
C TYR A 32 -3.50 -9.81 5.98
N VAL A 33 -4.07 -10.04 7.16
CA VAL A 33 -5.15 -9.20 7.72
C VAL A 33 -4.61 -8.03 8.54
N ALA A 34 -3.33 -8.07 8.88
CA ALA A 34 -2.65 -7.06 9.67
C ALA A 34 -1.13 -7.06 9.42
N CYS A 35 -0.48 -5.90 9.49
CA CYS A 35 0.98 -5.80 9.55
C CYS A 35 1.44 -4.57 10.33
N VAL A 36 2.63 -4.64 10.93
CA VAL A 36 3.27 -3.49 11.58
C VAL A 36 4.41 -3.00 10.70
N VAL A 37 4.35 -1.74 10.26
CA VAL A 37 5.41 -1.09 9.48
C VAL A 37 5.86 0.16 10.23
N LYS A 38 7.13 0.21 10.60
CA LYS A 38 7.74 1.33 11.35
C LYS A 38 6.95 1.75 12.60
N GLY A 39 6.43 0.77 13.35
CA GLY A 39 5.66 1.00 14.58
C GLY A 39 4.17 1.28 14.38
N VAL A 40 3.69 1.42 13.14
CA VAL A 40 2.26 1.61 12.83
C VAL A 40 1.62 0.28 12.45
N CYS A 41 0.54 -0.07 13.14
CA CYS A 41 -0.25 -1.27 12.83
C CYS A 41 -1.35 -0.96 11.82
N PHE A 42 -1.26 -1.58 10.65
CA PHE A 42 -2.25 -1.51 9.58
C PHE A 42 -3.15 -2.74 9.66
N LEU A 43 -4.47 -2.53 9.56
CA LEU A 43 -5.46 -3.61 9.47
C LEU A 43 -6.27 -3.49 8.20
N THR A 44 -6.59 -4.64 7.60
CA THR A 44 -7.61 -4.68 6.56
C THR A 44 -8.97 -4.30 7.13
N TYR A 45 -9.82 -3.68 6.31
CA TYR A 45 -11.15 -3.25 6.72
C TYR A 45 -11.99 -4.39 7.32
N ASP A 46 -11.95 -5.58 6.73
CA ASP A 46 -12.72 -6.74 7.20
C ASP A 46 -12.33 -7.17 8.61
N ARG A 47 -11.07 -6.90 9.01
CA ARG A 47 -10.61 -7.10 10.37
C ARG A 47 -10.98 -5.94 11.28
N ASP A 48 -10.88 -4.72 10.77
CA ASP A 48 -11.14 -3.47 11.48
C ASP A 48 -12.61 -3.33 11.90
N ILE A 49 -13.57 -3.77 11.06
CA ILE A 49 -15.02 -3.67 11.35
C ILE A 49 -15.45 -4.39 12.63
N ARG A 50 -14.64 -5.35 13.10
CA ARG A 50 -14.89 -6.12 14.33
C ARG A 50 -14.32 -5.43 15.58
N ARG A 51 -13.66 -4.28 15.44
CA ARG A 51 -13.00 -3.53 16.53
C ARG A 51 -13.80 -2.29 16.91
N LYS A 52 -13.60 -1.85 18.17
CA LYS A 52 -14.21 -0.62 18.70
C LYS A 52 -13.60 0.65 18.08
N THR A 53 -12.32 0.60 17.72
CA THR A 53 -11.59 1.73 17.13
C THR A 53 -11.23 1.39 15.69
N GLN A 54 -11.53 2.30 14.75
CA GLN A 54 -11.19 2.13 13.35
C GLN A 54 -9.73 2.53 13.08
N ASN A 55 -8.99 1.69 12.36
CA ASN A 55 -7.62 1.99 11.94
C ASN A 55 -7.28 1.52 10.51
N SER A 56 -8.28 1.09 9.74
CA SER A 56 -8.11 0.72 8.33
C SER A 56 -8.10 1.93 7.37
N GLY A 57 -8.47 3.11 7.88
CA GLY A 57 -8.44 4.37 7.13
C GLY A 57 -7.05 4.99 7.09
N VAL A 58 -6.64 5.46 5.92
CA VAL A 58 -5.38 6.17 5.69
C VAL A 58 -5.68 7.43 4.89
N SER A 59 -5.01 8.54 5.20
CA SER A 59 -4.99 9.75 4.36
C SER A 59 -3.64 9.88 3.67
N VAL A 60 -3.65 10.38 2.43
CA VAL A 60 -2.42 10.69 1.69
C VAL A 60 -2.60 12.00 0.93
N LEU A 61 -1.57 12.85 1.00
CA LEU A 61 -1.50 14.05 0.19
C LEU A 61 -1.05 13.65 -1.22
N GLY A 62 -1.88 13.93 -2.22
CA GLY A 62 -1.57 13.77 -3.63
C GLY A 62 -0.61 14.86 -4.12
N ASN A 63 0.00 14.61 -5.28
CA ASN A 63 1.00 15.52 -5.84
C ASN A 63 0.44 16.91 -6.20
N GLY A 64 -0.87 17.02 -6.47
CA GLY A 64 -1.55 18.29 -6.74
C GLY A 64 -2.06 19.01 -5.48
N GLY A 65 -1.73 18.49 -4.29
CA GLY A 65 -2.22 19.03 -3.01
C GLY A 65 -3.58 18.52 -2.59
N GLU A 66 -4.22 17.63 -3.37
CA GLU A 66 -5.48 17.00 -3.00
C GLU A 66 -5.25 15.96 -1.90
N ILE A 67 -6.18 15.88 -0.94
CA ILE A 67 -6.14 14.83 0.07
C ILE A 67 -6.98 13.65 -0.42
N TYR A 68 -6.36 12.48 -0.50
CA TYR A 68 -7.06 11.23 -0.74
C TYR A 68 -7.25 10.50 0.57
N TYR A 69 -8.48 10.03 0.78
CA TYR A 69 -8.78 9.09 1.85
C TYR A 69 -8.89 7.71 1.26
N LYS A 70 -8.41 6.73 1.99
CA LYS A 70 -8.35 5.37 1.47
C LYS A 70 -8.59 4.37 2.58
N LYS A 71 -9.21 3.25 2.22
CA LYS A 71 -9.51 2.16 3.13
C LYS A 71 -8.74 0.92 2.72
N LEU A 72 -7.97 0.38 3.65
CA LEU A 72 -7.10 -0.77 3.40
C LEU A 72 -7.93 -2.02 3.13
N LYS A 73 -7.81 -2.57 1.91
CA LYS A 73 -8.54 -3.76 1.45
C LYS A 73 -7.69 -5.01 1.67
N GLU A 74 -6.47 -5.02 1.16
CA GLU A 74 -5.55 -6.17 1.25
C GLU A 74 -4.14 -5.73 1.62
N ILE A 75 -3.46 -6.56 2.41
CA ILE A 75 -2.03 -6.46 2.67
C ILE A 75 -1.36 -7.67 2.04
N LEU A 76 -0.41 -7.43 1.15
CA LEU A 76 0.35 -8.46 0.47
C LEU A 76 1.82 -8.34 0.85
N LYS A 77 2.50 -9.48 0.99
CA LYS A 77 3.96 -9.53 1.06
C LYS A 77 4.47 -10.26 -0.17
N LEU A 78 5.19 -9.53 -1.01
CA LEU A 78 5.92 -10.09 -2.13
C LEU A 78 7.32 -10.49 -1.66
N GLN A 79 7.70 -11.72 -1.95
CA GLN A 79 9.06 -12.19 -1.75
C GLN A 79 9.80 -12.18 -3.08
N TYR A 80 11.03 -11.67 -3.06
CA TYR A 80 11.96 -11.66 -4.17
C TYR A 80 13.20 -12.47 -3.80
N ARG A 81 14.11 -12.61 -4.76
CA ARG A 81 15.40 -13.28 -4.55
C ARG A 81 16.25 -12.56 -3.50
N LEU A 82 17.29 -13.21 -3.02
CA LEU A 82 18.26 -12.59 -2.10
C LEU A 82 17.58 -12.02 -0.84
N GLU A 83 16.57 -12.74 -0.34
CA GLU A 83 15.82 -12.41 0.89
C GLU A 83 15.11 -11.04 0.89
N LEU A 84 15.02 -10.38 -0.27
CA LEU A 84 14.29 -9.13 -0.40
C LEU A 84 12.79 -9.39 -0.30
N SER A 85 12.09 -8.63 0.54
CA SER A 85 10.64 -8.66 0.65
C SER A 85 10.06 -7.25 0.57
N VAL A 86 8.92 -7.11 -0.11
CA VAL A 86 8.21 -5.84 -0.24
C VAL A 86 6.78 -6.01 0.26
N TRP A 87 6.34 -5.09 1.10
CA TRP A 87 4.94 -4.98 1.51
C TRP A 87 4.18 -4.16 0.48
N MET A 88 3.07 -4.69 0.00
CA MET A 88 2.12 -3.99 -0.85
C MET A 88 0.78 -3.86 -0.14
N PHE A 89 0.13 -2.73 -0.36
CA PHE A 89 -1.15 -2.40 0.24
C PHE A 89 -2.12 -2.02 -0.86
N GLN A 90 -3.20 -2.79 -0.97
CA GLN A 90 -4.30 -2.45 -1.86
C GLN A 90 -5.34 -1.64 -1.09
N TYR A 91 -5.78 -0.54 -1.68
CA TYR A 91 -6.74 0.35 -1.05
C TYR A 91 -7.95 0.60 -1.94
N LYS A 92 -9.10 0.81 -1.31
CA LYS A 92 -10.22 1.54 -1.93
C LYS A 92 -9.98 3.03 -1.74
N TRP A 93 -10.05 3.79 -2.82
CA TRP A 93 -9.74 5.22 -2.82
C TRP A 93 -10.99 6.08 -2.86
N PHE A 94 -11.01 7.13 -2.06
CA PHE A 94 -12.09 8.11 -1.95
C PHE A 94 -11.51 9.50 -2.16
N ARG A 95 -12.06 10.24 -3.12
CA ARG A 95 -11.58 11.57 -3.49
C ARG A 95 -12.27 12.61 -2.64
N TYR A 96 -11.49 13.54 -2.09
CA TYR A 96 -12.02 14.72 -1.44
C TYR A 96 -12.30 15.83 -2.46
N ASP A 97 -13.53 16.35 -2.44
CA ASP A 97 -13.98 17.47 -3.28
C ASP A 97 -14.42 18.71 -2.48
N GLY A 98 -14.21 18.71 -1.16
CA GLY A 98 -14.60 19.79 -0.26
C GLY A 98 -16.03 19.74 0.28
N ARG A 99 -16.94 18.94 -0.31
CA ARG A 99 -18.38 18.98 0.04
C ARG A 99 -18.85 17.81 0.89
N ARG A 100 -18.05 16.74 0.96
CA ARG A 100 -18.44 15.42 1.47
C ARG A 100 -17.68 15.01 2.74
N MET A 101 -17.25 16.00 3.51
CA MET A 101 -16.46 15.81 4.71
C MET A 101 -16.92 16.77 5.80
N VAL A 102 -17.05 16.27 7.01
CA VAL A 102 -17.32 17.07 8.21
C VAL A 102 -16.25 16.75 9.22
N THR A 103 -15.58 17.78 9.73
CA THR A 103 -14.66 17.65 10.86
C THR A 103 -15.31 18.24 12.09
N ASP A 104 -15.53 17.42 13.10
CA ASP A 104 -16.03 17.82 14.42
C ASP A 104 -15.16 17.19 15.51
N ASN A 105 -14.78 17.96 16.52
CA ASN A 105 -13.99 17.46 17.66
C ASN A 105 -12.75 16.62 17.28
N ASN A 106 -12.00 17.06 16.26
CA ASN A 106 -10.83 16.35 15.68
C ASN A 106 -11.15 15.01 14.97
N ILE A 107 -12.42 14.70 14.78
CA ILE A 107 -12.90 13.54 14.04
C ILE A 107 -13.37 14.02 12.67
N THR A 108 -12.75 13.48 11.62
CA THR A 108 -13.14 13.75 10.24
C THR A 108 -14.00 12.61 9.71
N SER A 109 -15.27 12.89 9.47
CA SER A 109 -16.22 11.98 8.82
C SER A 109 -16.26 12.28 7.32
N ILE A 110 -16.21 11.24 6.49
CA ILE A 110 -16.15 11.37 5.02
C ILE A 110 -17.22 10.46 4.42
N ASP A 111 -17.95 10.98 3.44
CA ASP A 111 -18.86 10.17 2.64
C ASP A 111 -18.07 9.29 1.64
N ILE A 112 -18.20 7.98 1.82
CA ILE A 112 -17.54 6.95 1.00
C ILE A 112 -18.43 6.39 -0.12
N SER A 113 -19.57 7.01 -0.39
CA SER A 113 -20.50 6.61 -1.47
C SER A 113 -19.88 6.70 -2.86
N THR A 114 -18.89 7.59 -3.06
CA THR A 114 -18.26 7.84 -4.35
C THR A 114 -16.78 7.44 -4.31
N MET A 115 -16.41 6.43 -5.10
CA MET A 115 -15.01 6.00 -5.24
C MET A 115 -14.26 6.91 -6.22
N ALA A 116 -13.00 7.19 -5.91
CA ALA A 116 -12.11 7.97 -6.78
C ALA A 116 -11.70 7.20 -8.03
N PHE A 117 -11.47 5.89 -7.85
CA PHE A 117 -11.06 4.95 -8.88
C PHE A 117 -11.95 3.72 -8.72
N LYS A 118 -12.46 3.18 -9.84
CA LYS A 118 -13.16 1.89 -9.83
C LYS A 118 -12.11 0.78 -9.85
N ASP A 119 -12.46 -0.37 -9.27
CA ASP A 119 -11.69 -1.59 -9.51
C ASP A 119 -11.86 -1.92 -11.01
N ASP A 120 -10.78 -1.84 -11.80
CA ASP A 120 -10.73 -2.29 -13.21
C ASP A 120 -10.80 -3.82 -13.30
#